data_AF-A0A3M2FSP5-F1
#
_entry.id   AF-A0A3M2FSP5-F1
#
_cell.length_a   1.000
_cell.length_b   1.000
_cell.length_c   1.000
_cell.angle_alpha   90.00
_cell.angle_beta   90.00
_cell.angle_gamma   90.00
#
_symmetry.space_group_name_H-M   'P 1'
#
loop_
_entity.id
_entity.type
_entity.pdbx_description
1 polymer ?
#
loop_
_entity_poly.entity_id
_entity_poly.type
_entity_poly.pdbx_seq_one_letter_code
_entity_poly.pdbx_strand_id
1 'polypeptide(L)'
;MLIAAVAACNTGEALVEPEAELESTELAALAESLTQELALSEADARDLRAALATHEDRAREPGFLWYVAQDMQQRLTEEQKERLFARLDQRRDRPFRPGSRPGFGRRDGRRGGPTGGRFGAGLRGDGPVAEVMATLTDAQKDSMQAVRETYRPQIQALMQQRREGALTPEAFREQLQALRQAMRAEMEAILTPEQKAEMEAARAEARSRAEAWWEAARAARNEVLGLTAEQQTAMQALREEMQAERESLREQVQAGTLEWDALREALAALRDAHDAALAEILTPEQLEIVKIHRVLAQRQGRRMAGAASQRRGRPGRFGPPGGGAGQ
;
A
#
# COMPACT_ATOMS: atom_id res chain seq x y z
N MET A 1 -11.36 47.61 -63.40
CA MET A 1 -12.11 46.89 -62.36
C MET A 1 -11.75 45.42 -62.44
N LEU A 2 -10.89 44.97 -61.54
CA LEU A 2 -10.47 43.57 -61.39
C LEU A 2 -10.84 43.17 -59.96
N ILE A 3 -11.85 42.33 -59.80
CA ILE A 3 -12.23 41.74 -58.52
C ILE A 3 -11.47 40.42 -58.43
N ALA A 4 -10.45 40.39 -57.57
CA ALA A 4 -9.77 39.17 -57.17
C ALA A 4 -10.49 38.60 -55.93
N ALA A 5 -10.99 37.38 -56.06
CA ALA A 5 -11.57 36.61 -54.97
C ALA A 5 -10.43 36.12 -54.04
N VAL A 6 -10.46 36.52 -52.77
CA VAL A 6 -9.67 35.90 -51.72
C VAL A 6 -10.56 34.91 -50.99
N ALA A 7 -10.34 33.62 -51.25
CA ALA A 7 -10.85 32.53 -50.45
C ALA A 7 -10.05 32.51 -49.14
N ALA A 8 -10.68 32.89 -48.03
CA ALA A 8 -10.15 32.64 -46.69
C ALA A 8 -10.48 31.18 -46.34
N CYS A 9 -9.49 30.29 -46.46
CA CYS A 9 -9.53 28.97 -45.84
C CYS A 9 -9.53 29.16 -44.33
N ASN A 10 -10.66 28.87 -43.71
CA ASN A 10 -10.82 28.79 -42.27
C ASN A 10 -10.22 27.45 -41.80
N THR A 11 -8.91 27.42 -41.57
CA THR A 11 -8.28 26.32 -40.82
C THR A 11 -8.61 26.53 -39.36
N GLY A 12 -9.62 25.80 -38.89
CA GLY A 12 -9.87 25.58 -37.47
C GLY A 12 -8.74 24.73 -36.90
N GLU A 13 -7.61 25.37 -36.65
CA GLU A 13 -6.55 24.82 -35.83
C GLU A 13 -7.07 24.88 -34.39
N ALA A 14 -7.61 23.75 -33.92
CA ALA A 14 -7.91 23.55 -32.52
C ALA A 14 -6.63 23.89 -31.76
N LEU A 15 -6.68 24.94 -30.94
CA LEU A 15 -5.64 25.28 -29.99
C LEU A 15 -5.47 24.07 -29.08
N VAL A 16 -4.50 23.22 -29.42
CA VAL A 16 -4.00 22.17 -28.53
C VAL A 16 -3.36 22.94 -27.40
N GLU A 17 -4.05 23.02 -26.25
CA GLU A 17 -3.44 23.55 -25.04
C GLU A 17 -2.08 22.85 -24.83
N PRO A 18 -1.03 23.60 -24.46
CA PRO A 18 0.29 23.01 -24.25
C PRO A 18 0.12 21.84 -23.28
N GLU A 19 0.61 20.65 -23.67
CA GLU A 19 0.56 19.49 -22.79
C GLU A 19 1.11 19.89 -21.43
N ALA A 20 0.33 19.72 -20.37
CA ALA A 20 0.77 20.04 -19.02
C ALA A 20 2.03 19.20 -18.71
N GLU A 21 3.20 19.82 -18.79
CA GLU A 21 4.48 19.18 -18.53
C GLU A 21 4.61 18.98 -17.02
N LEU A 22 4.67 17.72 -16.60
CA LEU A 22 4.97 17.35 -15.22
C LEU A 22 6.48 17.51 -14.99
N GLU A 23 6.89 18.37 -14.07
CA GLU A 23 8.32 18.55 -13.74
C GLU A 23 8.87 17.30 -13.02
N SER A 24 8.01 16.61 -12.27
CA SER A 24 8.31 15.44 -11.46
C SER A 24 8.25 14.17 -12.29
N THR A 25 9.43 13.59 -12.50
CA THR A 25 9.58 12.25 -13.08
C THR A 25 8.79 11.16 -12.33
N GLU A 26 8.55 11.34 -11.02
CA GLU A 26 7.75 10.40 -10.24
C GLU A 26 6.26 10.49 -10.57
N LEU A 27 5.74 11.71 -10.72
CA LEU A 27 4.35 11.96 -11.12
C LEU A 27 4.12 11.58 -12.58
N ALA A 28 5.06 11.87 -13.47
CA ALA A 28 4.99 11.45 -14.88
C ALA A 28 4.88 9.91 -14.99
N ALA A 29 5.72 9.18 -14.24
CA ALA A 29 5.66 7.72 -14.21
C ALA A 29 4.41 7.17 -13.50
N LEU A 30 3.83 7.91 -12.55
CA LEU A 30 2.52 7.59 -11.97
C LEU A 30 1.41 7.75 -13.02
N ALA A 31 1.40 8.86 -13.75
CA ALA A 31 0.43 9.17 -14.79
C ALA A 31 0.46 8.11 -15.91
N GLU A 32 1.65 7.73 -16.37
CA GLU A 32 1.82 6.69 -17.39
C GLU A 32 1.34 5.32 -16.90
N SER A 33 1.72 4.92 -15.68
CA SER A 33 1.25 3.67 -15.09
C SER A 33 -0.27 3.63 -14.93
N LEU A 34 -0.87 4.74 -14.50
CA LEU A 34 -2.33 4.86 -14.38
C LEU A 34 -3.00 4.74 -15.74
N THR A 35 -2.48 5.44 -16.74
CA THR A 35 -2.96 5.42 -18.13
C THR A 35 -2.97 4.00 -18.70
N GLN A 36 -1.85 3.28 -18.59
CA GLN A 36 -1.74 1.90 -19.10
C GLN A 36 -2.64 0.92 -18.33
N GLU A 37 -2.61 0.94 -17.01
CA GLU A 37 -3.32 -0.07 -16.22
C GLU A 37 -4.84 0.14 -16.15
N LEU A 38 -5.28 1.37 -16.37
CA LEU A 38 -6.68 1.72 -16.52
C LEU A 38 -7.08 1.81 -17.98
N ALA A 39 -6.17 1.58 -18.95
CA ALA A 39 -6.39 1.76 -20.38
C ALA A 39 -7.21 3.02 -20.68
N LEU A 40 -6.76 4.14 -20.11
CA LEU A 40 -7.37 5.45 -20.29
C LEU A 40 -7.30 5.86 -21.76
N SER A 41 -8.29 6.62 -22.23
CA SER A 41 -8.19 7.23 -23.56
C SER A 41 -7.08 8.28 -23.56
N GLU A 42 -6.61 8.72 -24.74
CA GLU A 42 -5.63 9.80 -24.82
C GLU A 42 -6.14 11.10 -24.18
N ALA A 43 -7.44 11.36 -24.26
CA ALA A 43 -8.08 12.50 -23.59
C ALA A 43 -8.02 12.33 -22.05
N ASP A 44 -8.51 11.20 -21.53
CA ASP A 44 -8.51 10.91 -20.08
C ASP A 44 -7.08 10.93 -19.49
N ALA A 45 -6.09 10.48 -20.28
CA ALA A 45 -4.67 10.49 -19.89
C ALA A 45 -4.09 11.92 -19.85
N ARG A 46 -4.54 12.79 -20.76
CA ARG A 46 -4.18 14.21 -20.75
C ARG A 46 -4.79 14.91 -19.54
N ASP A 47 -6.06 14.65 -19.24
CA ASP A 47 -6.75 15.22 -18.08
C ASP A 47 -6.11 14.77 -16.76
N LEU A 48 -5.74 13.49 -16.66
CA LEU A 48 -4.98 12.98 -15.50
C LEU A 48 -3.64 13.70 -15.34
N ARG A 49 -2.90 13.93 -16.43
CA ARG A 49 -1.61 14.65 -16.36
C ARG A 49 -1.81 16.11 -15.94
N ALA A 50 -2.81 16.79 -16.50
CA ALA A 50 -3.14 18.16 -16.13
C ALA A 50 -3.53 18.28 -14.65
N ALA A 51 -4.31 17.33 -14.14
CA ALA A 51 -4.68 17.27 -12.73
C ALA A 51 -3.48 17.02 -11.80
N LEU A 52 -2.56 16.15 -12.21
CA LEU A 52 -1.32 15.92 -11.46
C LEU A 52 -0.39 17.15 -11.48
N ALA A 53 -0.32 17.87 -12.60
CA ALA A 53 0.52 19.06 -12.74
C ALA A 53 -0.02 20.23 -11.90
N THR A 54 -1.34 20.37 -11.81
CA THR A 54 -2.00 21.43 -11.03
C THR A 54 -1.71 21.30 -9.52
N HIS A 55 -1.42 20.09 -9.05
CA HIS A 55 -1.18 19.80 -7.63
C HIS A 55 0.26 19.31 -7.36
N GLU A 56 1.17 19.54 -8.28
CA GLU A 56 2.55 19.03 -8.20
C GLU A 56 3.30 19.53 -6.96
N ASP A 57 3.07 20.78 -6.56
CA ASP A 57 3.57 21.40 -5.34
C ASP A 57 3.17 20.60 -4.08
N ARG A 58 1.97 20.00 -4.09
CA ARG A 58 1.39 19.22 -3.00
C ARG A 58 1.70 17.74 -3.09
N ALA A 59 2.48 17.27 -4.06
CA ALA A 59 2.71 15.84 -4.29
C ALA A 59 3.25 15.06 -3.07
N ARG A 60 3.88 15.76 -2.12
CA ARG A 60 4.41 15.20 -0.87
C ARG A 60 3.46 15.35 0.33
N GLU A 61 2.36 16.09 0.17
CA GLU A 61 1.41 16.36 1.24
C GLU A 61 0.50 15.14 1.50
N PRO A 62 0.11 14.91 2.76
CA PRO A 62 -0.89 13.90 3.10
C PRO A 62 -2.22 14.23 2.42
N GLY A 63 -2.80 13.25 1.71
CA GLY A 63 -4.08 13.44 1.04
C GLY A 63 -4.03 14.16 -0.31
N PHE A 64 -2.84 14.44 -0.87
CA PHE A 64 -2.63 14.97 -2.22
C PHE A 64 -3.59 14.39 -3.29
N LEU A 65 -3.77 13.07 -3.30
CA LEU A 65 -4.61 12.39 -4.29
C LEU A 65 -6.09 12.78 -4.21
N TRP A 66 -6.57 13.34 -3.09
CA TRP A 66 -7.94 13.84 -2.98
C TRP A 66 -8.15 15.05 -3.89
N TYR A 67 -7.21 15.98 -3.90
CA TYR A 67 -7.27 17.15 -4.79
C TYR A 67 -7.21 16.72 -6.26
N VAL A 68 -6.30 15.80 -6.60
CA VAL A 68 -6.24 15.21 -7.95
C VAL A 68 -7.56 14.52 -8.31
N ALA A 69 -8.19 13.81 -7.38
CA ALA A 69 -9.47 13.14 -7.63
C ALA A 69 -10.61 14.14 -7.87
N GLN A 70 -10.62 15.27 -7.17
CA GLN A 70 -11.59 16.35 -7.37
C GLN A 70 -11.45 16.96 -8.77
N ASP A 71 -10.22 17.31 -9.15
CA ASP A 71 -9.96 17.91 -10.46
C ASP A 71 -10.29 16.95 -11.60
N MET A 72 -9.95 15.66 -11.43
CA MET A 72 -10.39 14.62 -12.37
C MET A 72 -11.92 14.49 -12.43
N GLN A 73 -12.63 14.60 -11.30
CA GLN A 73 -14.10 14.54 -11.29
C GLN A 73 -14.73 15.68 -12.10
N GLN A 74 -14.10 16.86 -12.10
CA GLN A 74 -14.57 18.04 -12.83
C GLN A 74 -14.22 18.02 -14.32
N ARG A 75 -13.09 17.40 -14.69
CA ARG A 75 -12.61 17.33 -16.08
C ARG A 75 -13.21 16.19 -16.87
N LEU A 76 -13.47 15.05 -16.22
CA LEU A 76 -13.98 13.87 -16.90
C LEU A 76 -15.48 14.01 -17.22
N THR A 77 -15.87 13.59 -18.42
CA THR A 77 -17.26 13.41 -18.81
C THR A 77 -17.89 12.22 -18.10
N GLU A 78 -19.23 12.19 -18.04
CA GLU A 78 -19.97 11.07 -17.44
C GLU A 78 -19.61 9.72 -18.06
N GLU A 79 -19.49 9.66 -19.39
CA GLU A 79 -19.08 8.45 -20.11
C GLU A 79 -17.66 7.98 -19.73
N GLN A 80 -16.73 8.92 -19.50
CA GLN A 80 -15.37 8.61 -19.05
C GLN A 80 -15.38 8.10 -17.60
N LYS A 81 -16.17 8.72 -16.72
CA LYS A 81 -16.35 8.27 -15.32
C LYS A 81 -16.96 6.87 -15.25
N GLU A 82 -18.02 6.61 -16.01
CA GLU A 82 -18.65 5.28 -16.08
C GLU A 82 -17.66 4.20 -16.51
N ARG A 83 -16.89 4.46 -17.56
CA ARG A 83 -15.82 3.54 -18.01
C ARG A 83 -14.75 3.31 -16.95
N LEU A 84 -14.38 4.35 -16.21
CA LEU A 84 -13.40 4.26 -15.12
C LEU A 84 -13.94 3.40 -13.97
N PHE A 85 -15.19 3.64 -13.56
CA PHE A 85 -15.86 2.93 -12.46
C PHE A 85 -16.17 1.47 -12.81
N ALA A 86 -16.66 1.20 -14.03
CA ALA A 86 -16.87 -0.16 -14.50
C ALA A 86 -15.58 -0.99 -14.45
N ARG A 87 -14.43 -0.38 -14.75
CA ARG A 87 -13.11 -1.05 -14.62
C ARG A 87 -12.68 -1.27 -13.17
N LEU A 88 -13.05 -0.37 -12.27
CA LEU A 88 -12.85 -0.55 -10.83
C LEU A 88 -13.67 -1.75 -10.32
N ASP A 89 -14.94 -1.84 -10.72
CA ASP A 89 -15.86 -2.91 -10.31
C ASP A 89 -15.47 -4.27 -10.91
N GLN A 90 -15.13 -4.33 -12.21
CA GLN A 90 -14.60 -5.56 -12.81
C GLN A 90 -13.35 -6.10 -12.10
N ARG A 91 -12.52 -5.21 -11.53
CA ARG A 91 -11.36 -5.61 -10.74
C ARG A 91 -11.73 -6.05 -9.34
N ARG A 92 -12.79 -5.50 -8.74
CA ARG A 92 -13.39 -5.96 -7.48
C ARG A 92 -13.91 -7.39 -7.64
N ASP A 93 -14.56 -7.66 -8.76
CA ASP A 93 -15.26 -8.92 -9.02
C ASP A 93 -14.37 -9.99 -9.68
N ARG A 94 -13.07 -9.69 -9.85
CA ARG A 94 -12.13 -10.68 -10.39
C ARG A 94 -12.08 -11.90 -9.47
N PRO A 95 -12.32 -13.12 -10.01
CA PRO A 95 -12.27 -14.33 -9.22
C PRO A 95 -10.87 -14.46 -8.61
N PHE A 96 -10.86 -14.64 -7.29
CA PHE A 96 -9.63 -14.77 -6.55
C PHE A 96 -8.93 -16.07 -6.96
N ARG A 97 -7.60 -16.05 -7.08
CA ARG A 97 -6.85 -17.28 -7.40
C ARG A 97 -6.99 -18.28 -6.24
N PRO A 98 -7.42 -19.53 -6.50
CA PRO A 98 -7.50 -20.58 -5.48
C PRO A 98 -6.19 -20.69 -4.69
N GLY A 99 -6.28 -20.79 -3.36
CA GLY A 99 -5.12 -20.88 -2.46
C GLY A 99 -4.42 -19.54 -2.14
N SER A 100 -4.89 -18.42 -2.68
CA SER A 100 -4.46 -17.10 -2.22
C SER A 100 -5.15 -16.78 -0.87
N ARG A 101 -4.50 -16.05 0.03
CA ARG A 101 -5.09 -15.64 1.33
C ARG A 101 -5.60 -14.20 1.28
N PRO A 102 -6.81 -13.90 1.79
CA PRO A 102 -7.28 -12.52 1.94
C PRO A 102 -6.32 -11.70 2.80
N GLY A 103 -5.92 -10.53 2.31
CA GLY A 103 -4.88 -9.73 2.96
C GLY A 103 -5.40 -8.88 4.12
N PHE A 104 -5.26 -9.36 5.36
CA PHE A 104 -5.22 -8.51 6.55
C PHE A 104 -3.79 -8.00 6.75
N GLY A 105 -3.31 -7.09 5.89
CA GLY A 105 -1.95 -6.53 6.04
C GLY A 105 -0.81 -7.57 6.00
N ARG A 106 -1.01 -8.66 5.26
CA ARG A 106 0.00 -9.68 4.97
C ARG A 106 -0.17 -10.11 3.52
N ARG A 107 0.75 -9.65 2.66
CA ARG A 107 0.93 -10.14 1.30
C ARG A 107 1.44 -11.58 1.38
N ASP A 108 0.54 -12.55 1.41
CA ASP A 108 0.89 -13.96 1.32
C ASP A 108 0.80 -14.41 -0.16
N GLY A 109 1.92 -14.90 -0.70
CA GLY A 109 1.88 -15.78 -1.87
C GLY A 109 3.08 -15.72 -2.82
N ARG A 110 3.73 -14.57 -3.00
CA ARG A 110 4.97 -14.46 -3.79
C ARG A 110 5.85 -13.37 -3.19
N ARG A 111 6.99 -13.79 -2.64
CA ARG A 111 8.10 -12.99 -2.05
C ARG A 111 8.04 -12.84 -0.53
N GLY A 112 8.48 -13.90 0.14
CA GLY A 112 8.75 -13.94 1.57
C GLY A 112 9.03 -15.39 1.94
N GLY A 113 10.26 -15.84 1.73
CA GLY A 113 10.70 -17.10 2.32
C GLY A 113 10.51 -17.10 3.85
N PRO A 114 10.75 -18.23 4.51
CA PRO A 114 10.45 -18.46 5.92
C PRO A 114 10.96 -17.39 6.92
N THR A 115 11.93 -16.59 6.51
CA THR A 115 12.53 -15.46 7.21
C THR A 115 11.81 -14.10 7.03
N GLY A 116 10.67 -14.04 6.33
CA GLY A 116 10.03 -12.79 5.92
C GLY A 116 8.89 -12.26 6.81
N GLY A 117 8.45 -13.02 7.80
CA GLY A 117 7.41 -12.59 8.74
C GLY A 117 8.02 -11.93 9.97
N ARG A 118 7.79 -10.64 10.16
CA ARG A 118 8.07 -9.90 11.41
C ARG A 118 9.52 -9.90 11.92
N PHE A 119 10.50 -10.27 11.10
CA PHE A 119 11.94 -10.18 11.43
C PHE A 119 12.72 -9.11 10.67
N GLY A 120 12.03 -8.27 9.88
CA GLY A 120 12.67 -7.21 9.10
C GLY A 120 11.93 -5.88 9.02
N ALA A 121 10.71 -5.77 9.55
CA ALA A 121 9.94 -4.52 9.48
C ALA A 121 10.32 -3.51 10.59
N GLY A 122 11.01 -3.94 11.65
CA GLY A 122 11.55 -3.04 12.68
C GLY A 122 13.08 -2.96 12.71
N LEU A 123 13.77 -3.74 11.88
CA LEU A 123 15.24 -3.92 11.94
C LEU A 123 15.93 -3.90 10.56
N ARG A 124 15.18 -3.84 9.45
CA ARG A 124 15.68 -3.78 8.05
C ARG A 124 14.71 -3.03 7.13
N GLY A 125 14.16 -1.92 7.59
CA GLY A 125 13.31 -1.03 6.80
C GLY A 125 13.66 0.40 7.15
N ASP A 126 13.74 1.26 6.14
CA ASP A 126 13.93 2.70 6.26
C ASP A 126 12.89 3.27 7.26
N GLY A 127 13.29 3.44 8.52
CA GLY A 127 12.38 3.78 9.60
C GLY A 127 13.13 4.05 10.90
N PRO A 128 12.53 4.79 11.84
CA PRO A 128 13.24 5.40 12.97
C PRO A 128 13.87 4.37 13.93
N VAL A 129 13.33 3.14 14.00
CA VAL A 129 13.96 2.05 14.76
C VAL A 129 15.21 1.49 14.06
N ALA A 130 15.28 1.53 12.73
CA ALA A 130 16.45 1.09 11.99
C ALA A 130 17.63 2.06 12.11
N GLU A 131 17.37 3.35 12.32
CA GLU A 131 18.39 4.38 12.56
C GLU A 131 19.08 4.13 13.91
N VAL A 132 18.31 3.90 14.97
CA VAL A 132 18.84 3.50 16.30
C VAL A 132 19.61 2.16 16.22
N MET A 133 19.21 1.28 15.31
CA MET A 133 19.91 0.00 15.10
C MET A 133 21.17 0.13 14.24
N ALA A 134 21.34 1.24 13.53
CA ALA A 134 22.56 1.53 12.77
C ALA A 134 23.69 2.04 13.67
N THR A 135 23.36 2.65 14.80
CA THR A 135 24.30 3.19 15.80
C THR A 135 24.88 2.12 16.75
N LEU A 136 24.49 0.85 16.60
CA LEU A 136 25.05 -0.26 17.39
C LEU A 136 26.56 -0.43 17.15
N THR A 137 27.26 -0.83 18.22
CA THR A 137 28.69 -1.18 18.14
C THR A 137 28.90 -2.46 17.33
N ASP A 138 30.12 -2.65 16.82
CA ASP A 138 30.45 -3.85 16.04
C ASP A 138 30.29 -5.13 16.87
N ALA A 139 30.69 -5.11 18.15
CA ALA A 139 30.48 -6.22 19.07
C ALA A 139 28.99 -6.55 19.29
N GLN A 140 28.11 -5.54 19.35
CA GLN A 140 26.65 -5.75 19.43
C GLN A 140 26.10 -6.33 18.12
N LYS A 141 26.58 -5.86 16.97
CA LYS A 141 26.19 -6.38 15.64
C LYS A 141 26.58 -7.85 15.50
N ASP A 142 27.78 -8.22 15.93
CA ASP A 142 28.27 -9.61 15.92
C ASP A 142 27.42 -10.50 16.85
N SER A 143 27.10 -10.01 18.06
CA SER A 143 26.22 -10.71 18.99
C SER A 143 24.81 -10.93 18.40
N MET A 144 24.25 -9.92 17.73
CA MET A 144 22.96 -10.04 17.06
C MET A 144 23.02 -11.00 15.87
N GLN A 145 24.15 -11.06 15.16
CA GLN A 145 24.36 -12.02 14.10
C GLN A 145 24.41 -13.45 14.66
N ALA A 146 25.13 -13.67 15.75
CA ALA A 146 25.19 -14.97 16.42
C ALA A 146 23.79 -15.45 16.83
N VAL A 147 22.97 -14.59 17.45
CA VAL A 147 21.57 -14.92 17.77
C VAL A 147 20.79 -15.30 16.51
N ARG A 148 20.91 -14.54 15.41
CA ARG A 148 20.26 -14.90 14.13
C ARG A 148 20.68 -16.26 13.61
N GLU A 149 21.97 -16.59 13.72
CA GLU A 149 22.52 -17.86 13.25
C GLU A 149 22.04 -19.04 14.09
N THR A 150 21.82 -18.85 15.40
CA THR A 150 21.24 -19.86 16.29
C THR A 150 19.78 -20.18 15.96
N TYR A 151 18.96 -19.16 15.69
CA TYR A 151 17.52 -19.35 15.45
C TYR A 151 17.16 -19.69 14.00
N ARG A 152 18.03 -19.33 13.03
CA ARG A 152 17.81 -19.63 11.60
C ARG A 152 17.56 -21.12 11.30
N PRO A 153 18.37 -22.08 11.75
CA PRO A 153 18.13 -23.50 11.47
C PRO A 153 16.84 -24.00 12.12
N GLN A 154 16.47 -23.49 13.30
CA GLN A 154 15.24 -23.87 13.99
C GLN A 154 13.99 -23.40 13.20
N ILE A 155 14.01 -22.17 12.67
CA ILE A 155 12.95 -21.68 11.77
C ILE A 155 12.88 -22.51 10.49
N GLN A 156 14.03 -22.89 9.92
CA GLN A 156 14.09 -23.73 8.73
C GLN A 156 13.49 -25.12 8.99
N ALA A 157 13.82 -25.73 10.14
CA ALA A 157 13.27 -27.02 10.54
C ALA A 157 11.75 -26.97 10.71
N LEU A 158 11.21 -25.95 11.40
CA LEU A 158 9.76 -25.76 11.53
C LEU A 158 9.07 -25.62 10.15
N MET A 159 9.71 -24.91 9.23
CA MET A 159 9.16 -24.69 7.90
C MET A 159 9.21 -25.95 7.03
N GLN A 160 10.24 -26.77 7.22
CA GLN A 160 10.35 -28.07 6.58
C GLN A 160 9.28 -29.03 7.11
N GLN A 161 9.11 -29.11 8.43
CA GLN A 161 8.07 -29.93 9.07
C GLN A 161 6.66 -29.56 8.60
N ARG A 162 6.39 -28.26 8.44
CA ARG A 162 5.13 -27.79 7.83
C ARG A 162 4.99 -28.24 6.38
N ARG A 163 6.07 -28.18 5.59
CA ARG A 163 6.07 -28.57 4.18
C ARG A 163 5.84 -30.07 4.00
N GLU A 164 6.35 -30.87 4.93
CA GLU A 164 6.18 -32.32 4.99
C GLU A 164 4.83 -32.76 5.55
N GLY A 165 3.98 -31.82 5.99
CA GLY A 165 2.68 -32.11 6.58
C GLY A 165 2.75 -32.67 8.01
N ALA A 166 3.94 -32.66 8.62
CA ALA A 166 4.17 -33.14 9.99
C ALA A 166 3.65 -32.17 11.08
N LEU A 167 3.35 -30.92 10.70
CA LEU A 167 2.77 -29.89 11.59
C LEU A 167 1.48 -29.34 11.01
N THR A 168 0.46 -29.22 11.86
CA THR A 168 -0.76 -28.47 11.50
C THR A 168 -0.43 -26.98 11.33
N PRO A 169 -1.24 -26.24 10.56
CA PRO A 169 -1.10 -24.79 10.43
C PRO A 169 -1.11 -24.05 11.76
N GLU A 170 -1.92 -24.48 12.74
CA GLU A 170 -1.98 -23.89 14.08
C GLU A 170 -0.69 -24.14 14.86
N ALA A 171 -0.28 -25.41 14.99
CA ALA A 171 0.92 -25.80 15.73
C ALA A 171 2.18 -25.14 15.16
N PHE A 172 2.27 -25.04 13.83
CA PHE A 172 3.35 -24.32 13.16
C PHE A 172 3.37 -22.83 13.53
N ARG A 173 2.21 -22.17 13.62
CA ARG A 173 2.13 -20.75 13.98
C ARG A 173 2.56 -20.51 15.42
N GLU A 174 2.07 -21.32 16.35
CA GLU A 174 2.41 -21.22 17.77
C GLU A 174 3.90 -21.41 18.00
N GLN A 175 4.49 -22.48 17.43
CA GLN A 175 5.92 -22.76 17.56
C GLN A 175 6.77 -21.66 16.92
N LEU A 176 6.36 -21.17 15.73
CA LEU A 176 7.05 -20.05 15.11
C LEU A 176 6.92 -18.78 15.97
N GLN A 177 5.77 -18.49 16.55
CA GLN A 177 5.57 -17.32 17.41
C GLN A 177 6.44 -17.40 18.67
N ALA A 178 6.47 -18.54 19.34
CA ALA A 178 7.31 -18.76 20.53
C ALA A 178 8.79 -18.53 20.21
N LEU A 179 9.27 -19.13 19.11
CA LEU A 179 10.65 -19.00 18.66
C LEU A 179 11.00 -17.54 18.31
N ARG A 180 10.06 -16.83 17.69
CA ARG A 180 10.19 -15.40 17.39
C ARG A 180 10.25 -14.53 18.66
N GLN A 181 9.50 -14.88 19.70
CA GLN A 181 9.53 -14.16 20.98
C GLN A 181 10.84 -14.41 21.71
N ALA A 182 11.32 -15.66 21.73
CA ALA A 182 12.61 -16.01 22.33
C ALA A 182 13.78 -15.27 21.66
N MET A 183 13.84 -15.32 20.32
CA MET A 183 14.84 -14.57 19.56
C MET A 183 14.77 -13.07 19.81
N ARG A 184 13.56 -12.51 19.98
CA ARG A 184 13.38 -11.09 20.29
C ARG A 184 13.92 -10.75 21.68
N ALA A 185 13.64 -11.56 22.68
CA ALA A 185 14.14 -11.35 24.04
C ALA A 185 15.68 -11.38 24.09
N GLU A 186 16.32 -12.32 23.39
CA GLU A 186 17.79 -12.37 23.28
C GLU A 186 18.37 -11.15 22.56
N MET A 187 17.72 -10.70 21.48
CA MET A 187 18.13 -9.48 20.78
C MET A 187 17.99 -8.24 21.66
N GLU A 188 16.92 -8.14 22.44
CA GLU A 188 16.71 -7.05 23.38
C GLU A 188 17.72 -7.11 24.55
N ALA A 189 18.24 -8.28 24.92
CA ALA A 189 19.28 -8.41 25.95
C ALA A 189 20.65 -7.83 25.52
N ILE A 190 20.94 -7.77 24.22
CA ILE A 190 22.19 -7.21 23.67
C ILE A 190 22.21 -5.67 23.74
N LEU A 191 21.03 -5.05 23.78
CA LEU A 191 20.88 -3.60 23.77
C LEU A 191 21.07 -3.01 25.16
N THR A 192 21.73 -1.85 25.23
CA THR A 192 21.85 -1.11 26.50
C THR A 192 20.51 -0.50 26.90
N PRO A 193 20.30 -0.16 28.19
CA PRO A 193 19.10 0.55 28.64
C PRO A 193 18.83 1.84 27.85
N GLU A 194 19.89 2.58 27.50
CA GLU A 194 19.81 3.83 26.74
C GLU A 194 19.31 3.58 25.30
N GLN A 195 19.84 2.56 24.62
CA GLN A 195 19.39 2.18 23.27
C GLN A 195 17.92 1.72 23.25
N LYS A 196 17.47 1.04 24.31
CA LYS A 196 16.05 0.66 24.47
C LYS A 196 15.16 1.88 24.64
N ALA A 197 15.59 2.84 25.46
CA ALA A 197 14.86 4.10 25.65
C ALA A 197 14.78 4.89 24.33
N GLU A 198 15.88 4.96 23.58
CA GLU A 198 15.94 5.61 22.26
C GLU A 198 15.00 4.93 21.25
N MET A 199 14.96 3.59 21.21
CA MET A 199 14.02 2.87 20.36
C MET A 199 12.55 3.14 20.71
N GLU A 200 12.20 3.22 21.99
CA GLU A 200 10.83 3.53 22.42
C GLU A 200 10.46 4.98 22.10
N ALA A 201 11.38 5.93 22.30
CA ALA A 201 11.21 7.33 21.88
C ALA A 201 11.01 7.43 20.37
N ALA A 202 11.86 6.78 19.58
CA ALA A 202 11.78 6.72 18.13
C ALA A 202 10.46 6.08 17.64
N ARG A 203 9.96 5.06 18.35
CA ARG A 203 8.63 4.46 18.09
C ARG A 203 7.50 5.44 18.41
N ALA A 204 7.58 6.15 19.54
CA ALA A 204 6.57 7.13 19.94
C ALA A 204 6.50 8.29 18.94
N GLU A 205 7.65 8.82 18.52
CA GLU A 205 7.73 9.85 17.49
C GLU A 205 7.19 9.34 16.15
N ALA A 206 7.52 8.11 15.75
CA ALA A 206 6.96 7.50 14.53
C ALA A 206 5.43 7.40 14.57
N ARG A 207 4.87 7.02 15.72
CA ARG A 207 3.41 6.96 15.93
C ARG A 207 2.80 8.35 15.82
N SER A 208 3.37 9.34 16.51
CA SER A 208 2.90 10.73 16.46
C SER A 208 2.95 11.31 15.04
N ARG A 209 4.05 11.10 14.30
CA ARG A 209 4.16 11.52 12.90
C ARG A 209 3.15 10.81 12.00
N ALA A 210 2.93 9.51 12.21
CA ALA A 210 1.93 8.76 11.45
C ALA A 210 0.51 9.27 11.75
N GLU A 211 0.17 9.51 13.01
CA GLU A 211 -1.12 10.08 13.42
C GLU A 211 -1.34 11.45 12.79
N ALA A 212 -0.36 12.36 12.88
CA ALA A 212 -0.42 13.67 12.24
C ALA A 212 -0.60 13.56 10.72
N TRP A 213 0.10 12.63 10.06
CA TRP A 213 -0.06 12.36 8.62
C TRP A 213 -1.48 11.88 8.29
N TRP A 214 -2.04 10.96 9.09
CA TRP A 214 -3.40 10.46 8.91
C TRP A 214 -4.48 11.50 9.22
N GLU A 215 -4.25 12.40 10.17
CA GLU A 215 -5.13 13.55 10.44
C GLU A 215 -5.10 14.52 9.26
N ALA A 216 -3.92 14.91 8.77
CA ALA A 216 -3.80 15.78 7.60
C ALA A 216 -4.46 15.18 6.35
N ALA A 217 -4.27 13.88 6.09
CA ALA A 217 -4.93 13.20 4.97
C ALA A 217 -6.46 13.14 5.12
N ARG A 218 -6.97 13.06 6.36
CA ARG A 218 -8.41 13.15 6.65
C ARG A 218 -8.94 14.57 6.46
N ALA A 219 -8.19 15.57 6.89
CA ALA A 219 -8.55 16.98 6.69
C ALA A 219 -8.66 17.29 5.19
N ALA A 220 -7.67 16.90 4.38
CA ALA A 220 -7.69 17.06 2.92
C ALA A 220 -8.92 16.39 2.29
N ARG A 221 -9.26 15.16 2.71
CA ARG A 221 -10.48 14.49 2.27
C ARG A 221 -11.74 15.30 2.63
N ASN A 222 -11.85 15.72 3.89
CA ASN A 222 -13.04 16.43 4.37
C ASN A 222 -13.22 17.77 3.66
N GLU A 223 -12.12 18.48 3.40
CA GLU A 223 -12.07 19.71 2.60
C GLU A 223 -12.55 19.46 1.17
N VAL A 224 -11.92 18.51 0.47
CA VAL A 224 -12.23 18.20 -0.93
C VAL A 224 -13.67 17.75 -1.13
N LEU A 225 -14.17 16.90 -0.23
CA LEU A 225 -15.56 16.41 -0.30
C LEU A 225 -16.57 17.44 0.23
N GLY A 226 -16.13 18.50 0.91
CA GLY A 226 -17.03 19.48 1.53
C GLY A 226 -17.98 18.84 2.55
N LEU A 227 -17.50 17.90 3.37
CA LEU A 227 -18.36 17.12 4.25
C LEU A 227 -19.00 17.96 5.36
N THR A 228 -20.30 17.80 5.58
CA THR A 228 -20.98 18.40 6.73
C THR A 228 -20.52 17.77 8.05
N ALA A 229 -20.76 18.44 9.17
CA ALA A 229 -20.44 17.90 10.50
C ALA A 229 -21.18 16.56 10.76
N GLU A 230 -22.43 16.41 10.29
CA GLU A 230 -23.16 15.15 10.40
C GLU A 230 -22.53 14.06 9.54
N GLN A 231 -22.17 14.36 8.28
CA GLN A 231 -21.50 13.40 7.39
C GLN A 231 -20.15 12.95 7.96
N GLN A 232 -19.35 13.88 8.52
CA GLN A 232 -18.08 13.54 9.16
C GLN A 232 -18.27 12.60 10.35
N THR A 233 -19.27 12.87 11.19
CA THR A 233 -19.62 12.02 12.34
C THR A 233 -20.07 10.63 11.88
N ALA A 234 -20.95 10.55 10.89
CA ALA A 234 -21.42 9.30 10.32
C ALA A 234 -20.29 8.47 9.68
N MET A 235 -19.39 9.12 8.92
CA MET A 235 -18.22 8.47 8.35
C MET A 235 -17.24 7.95 9.42
N GLN A 236 -17.09 8.67 10.53
CA GLN A 236 -16.27 8.21 11.65
C GLN A 236 -16.88 6.96 12.30
N ALA A 237 -18.17 6.99 12.61
CA ALA A 237 -18.88 5.85 13.18
C ALA A 237 -18.78 4.61 12.27
N LEU A 238 -19.04 4.78 10.96
CA LEU A 238 -18.90 3.70 9.97
C LEU A 238 -17.48 3.11 9.94
N ARG A 239 -16.45 3.95 10.09
CA ARG A 239 -15.06 3.50 10.13
C ARG A 239 -14.75 2.70 11.40
N GLU A 240 -15.27 3.13 12.54
CA GLU A 240 -15.10 2.45 13.83
C GLU A 240 -15.79 1.08 13.83
N GLU A 241 -17.00 1.01 13.31
CA GLU A 241 -17.75 -0.24 13.11
C GLU A 241 -16.99 -1.21 12.20
N MET A 242 -16.56 -0.74 11.02
CA MET A 242 -15.71 -1.52 10.11
C MET A 242 -14.43 -2.03 10.76
N GLN A 243 -13.80 -1.22 11.61
CA GLN A 243 -12.60 -1.63 12.32
C GLN A 243 -12.91 -2.76 13.30
N ALA A 244 -13.96 -2.60 14.10
CA ALA A 244 -14.40 -3.61 15.07
C ALA A 244 -14.75 -4.93 14.38
N GLU A 245 -15.49 -4.90 13.27
CA GLU A 245 -15.82 -6.12 12.52
C GLU A 245 -14.58 -6.80 11.94
N ARG A 246 -13.64 -6.03 11.37
CA ARG A 246 -12.38 -6.58 10.86
C ARG A 246 -11.52 -7.18 11.96
N GLU A 247 -11.52 -6.58 13.15
CA GLU A 247 -10.82 -7.10 14.32
C GLU A 247 -11.46 -8.42 14.78
N SER A 248 -12.78 -8.49 14.86
CA SER A 248 -13.53 -9.72 15.15
C SER A 248 -13.23 -10.84 14.14
N LEU A 249 -13.30 -10.56 12.83
CA LEU A 249 -12.93 -11.54 11.80
C LEU A 249 -11.49 -12.02 11.95
N ARG A 250 -10.58 -11.12 12.31
CA ARG A 250 -9.17 -11.44 12.52
C ARG A 250 -8.96 -12.29 13.79
N GLU A 251 -9.73 -12.07 14.84
CA GLU A 251 -9.71 -12.88 16.06
C GLU A 251 -10.25 -14.29 15.80
N GLN A 252 -11.36 -14.42 15.07
CA GLN A 252 -11.94 -15.72 14.71
C GLN A 252 -10.96 -16.58 13.89
N VAL A 253 -10.25 -15.95 12.94
CA VAL A 253 -9.20 -16.61 12.15
C VAL A 253 -7.99 -17.00 13.01
N GLN A 254 -7.66 -16.17 14.01
CA GLN A 254 -6.58 -16.50 14.97
C GLN A 254 -6.96 -17.66 15.87
N ALA A 255 -8.23 -17.73 16.28
CA ALA A 255 -8.79 -18.82 17.08
C ALA A 255 -9.03 -20.10 16.26
N GLY A 256 -8.89 -20.06 14.94
CA GLY A 256 -9.19 -21.20 14.05
C GLY A 256 -10.68 -21.49 13.92
N THR A 257 -11.56 -20.60 14.40
CA THR A 257 -13.02 -20.77 14.31
C THR A 257 -13.58 -20.34 12.95
N LEU A 258 -12.79 -19.61 12.16
CA LEU A 258 -13.16 -19.15 10.82
C LEU A 258 -12.10 -19.58 9.80
N GLU A 259 -12.54 -20.38 8.84
CA GLU A 259 -11.73 -20.82 7.71
C GLU A 259 -11.46 -19.69 6.72
N TRP A 260 -10.38 -19.83 5.93
CA TRP A 260 -9.91 -18.77 5.03
C TRP A 260 -10.90 -18.42 3.91
N ASP A 261 -11.70 -19.38 3.46
CA ASP A 261 -12.73 -19.15 2.44
C ASP A 261 -13.93 -18.39 3.04
N ALA A 262 -14.39 -18.78 4.23
CA ALA A 262 -15.45 -18.08 4.95
C ALA A 262 -15.02 -16.65 5.36
N LEU A 263 -13.77 -16.46 5.76
CA LEU A 263 -13.17 -15.15 5.98
C LEU A 263 -13.21 -14.27 4.73
N ARG A 264 -13.02 -14.86 3.55
CA ARG A 264 -13.03 -14.13 2.28
C ARG A 264 -14.43 -13.61 1.99
N GLU A 265 -15.44 -14.45 2.14
CA GLU A 265 -16.85 -14.08 1.97
C GLU A 265 -17.26 -13.01 2.96
N ALA A 266 -16.90 -13.16 4.23
CA ALA A 266 -17.16 -12.15 5.26
C ALA A 266 -16.50 -10.80 4.94
N LEU A 267 -15.26 -10.78 4.45
CA LEU A 267 -14.59 -9.55 4.02
C LEU A 267 -15.18 -8.92 2.75
N ALA A 268 -15.77 -9.73 1.87
CA ALA A 268 -16.47 -9.22 0.68
C ALA A 268 -17.79 -8.57 1.12
N ALA A 269 -18.59 -9.29 1.91
CA ALA A 269 -19.84 -8.78 2.47
C ALA A 269 -19.64 -7.50 3.28
N LEU A 270 -18.62 -7.45 4.14
CA LEU A 270 -18.28 -6.24 4.91
C LEU A 270 -17.94 -5.05 4.00
N ARG A 271 -17.21 -5.30 2.91
CA ARG A 271 -16.91 -4.24 1.93
C ARG A 271 -18.18 -3.75 1.24
N ASP A 272 -19.06 -4.66 0.83
CA ASP A 272 -20.29 -4.29 0.13
C ASP A 272 -21.25 -3.53 1.06
N ALA A 273 -21.37 -3.95 2.32
CA ALA A 273 -22.11 -3.24 3.35
C ALA A 273 -21.54 -1.82 3.60
N HIS A 274 -20.22 -1.70 3.69
CA HIS A 274 -19.56 -0.40 3.83
C HIS A 274 -19.76 0.50 2.60
N ASP A 275 -19.66 -0.04 1.39
CA ASP A 275 -19.86 0.73 0.16
C ASP A 275 -21.33 1.19 0.04
N ALA A 276 -22.31 0.40 0.52
CA ALA A 276 -23.71 0.79 0.61
C ALA A 276 -23.94 1.89 1.67
N ALA A 277 -23.39 1.75 2.87
CA ALA A 277 -23.48 2.76 3.92
C ALA A 277 -22.84 4.09 3.51
N LEU A 278 -21.71 4.06 2.79
CA LEU A 278 -21.12 5.27 2.21
C LEU A 278 -22.06 5.97 1.21
N ALA A 279 -22.82 5.20 0.43
CA ALA A 279 -23.75 5.77 -0.54
C ALA A 279 -24.97 6.44 0.10
N GLU A 280 -25.29 6.09 1.35
CA GLU A 280 -26.33 6.77 2.14
C GLU A 280 -25.81 8.06 2.80
N ILE A 281 -24.53 8.11 3.15
CA ILE A 281 -23.90 9.25 3.84
C ILE A 281 -23.51 10.36 2.84
N LEU A 282 -22.99 9.98 1.68
CA LEU A 282 -22.36 10.88 0.72
C LEU A 282 -23.27 11.19 -0.47
N THR A 283 -23.14 12.39 -1.05
CA THR A 283 -23.83 12.72 -2.29
C THR A 283 -23.25 11.94 -3.48
N PRO A 284 -23.98 11.83 -4.61
CA PRO A 284 -23.46 11.20 -5.83
C PRO A 284 -22.11 11.79 -6.28
N GLU A 285 -21.97 13.11 -6.24
CA GLU A 285 -20.74 13.82 -6.63
C GLU A 285 -19.59 13.50 -5.66
N GLN A 286 -19.85 13.47 -4.35
CA GLN A 286 -18.86 13.07 -3.36
C GLN A 286 -18.39 11.62 -3.57
N LEU A 287 -19.30 10.71 -3.91
CA LEU A 287 -18.97 9.30 -4.20
C LEU A 287 -18.10 9.16 -5.46
N GLU A 288 -18.30 9.97 -6.49
CA GLU A 288 -17.43 9.98 -7.67
C GLU A 288 -15.99 10.31 -7.28
N ILE A 289 -15.78 11.37 -6.49
CA ILE A 289 -14.45 11.76 -6.00
C ILE A 289 -13.82 10.62 -5.19
N VAL A 290 -14.60 9.98 -4.30
CA VAL A 290 -14.12 8.82 -3.51
C VAL A 290 -13.70 7.65 -4.41
N LYS A 291 -14.48 7.34 -5.46
CA LYS A 291 -14.16 6.26 -6.41
C LYS A 291 -12.90 6.59 -7.21
N ILE A 292 -12.74 7.82 -7.70
CA ILE A 292 -11.54 8.27 -8.42
C ILE A 292 -10.33 8.19 -7.48
N HIS A 293 -10.41 8.74 -6.27
CA HIS A 293 -9.34 8.65 -5.27
C HIS A 293 -8.96 7.20 -4.97
N ARG A 294 -9.94 6.30 -4.81
CA ARG A 294 -9.70 4.86 -4.58
C ARG A 294 -8.91 4.21 -5.72
N VAL A 295 -9.17 4.61 -6.97
CA VAL A 295 -8.39 4.17 -8.12
C VAL A 295 -6.96 4.67 -8.02
N LEU A 296 -6.76 5.97 -7.78
CA LEU A 296 -5.44 6.59 -7.69
C LEU A 296 -4.60 5.98 -6.54
N ALA A 297 -5.18 5.87 -5.35
CA ALA A 297 -4.49 5.39 -4.15
C ALA A 297 -4.09 3.91 -4.23
N GLN A 298 -4.95 3.05 -4.78
CA GLN A 298 -4.61 1.63 -4.99
C GLN A 298 -3.37 1.46 -5.88
N ARG A 299 -3.15 2.39 -6.80
CA ARG A 299 -2.11 2.32 -7.83
C ARG A 299 -0.80 2.88 -7.33
N GLN A 300 -0.85 4.03 -6.67
CA GLN A 300 0.31 4.57 -5.96
C GLN A 300 0.82 3.55 -4.92
N GLY A 301 -0.08 2.90 -4.15
CA GLY A 301 0.30 1.86 -3.20
C GLY A 301 0.99 0.64 -3.84
N ARG A 302 0.53 0.19 -5.01
CA ARG A 302 1.16 -0.91 -5.77
C ARG A 302 2.55 -0.52 -6.29
N ARG A 303 2.71 0.70 -6.80
CA ARG A 303 3.99 1.23 -7.28
C ARG A 303 5.01 1.31 -6.14
N MET A 304 4.64 1.87 -5.00
CA MET A 304 5.51 1.93 -3.81
C MET A 304 5.91 0.53 -3.34
N ALA A 305 4.98 -0.42 -3.33
CA ALA A 305 5.28 -1.82 -3.03
C ALA A 305 6.18 -2.49 -4.08
N GLY A 306 6.07 -2.12 -5.35
CA GLY A 306 6.91 -2.58 -6.46
C GLY A 306 8.34 -2.04 -6.39
N ALA A 307 8.51 -0.74 -6.15
CA ALA A 307 9.80 -0.05 -6.01
C ALA A 307 10.59 -0.56 -4.79
N ALA A 308 9.93 -0.75 -3.64
CA ALA A 308 10.52 -1.38 -2.47
C ALA A 308 11.03 -2.81 -2.77
N SER A 309 10.37 -3.50 -3.69
CA SER A 309 10.73 -4.85 -4.11
C SER A 309 11.93 -4.86 -5.08
N GLN A 310 12.11 -3.83 -5.91
CA GLN A 310 13.25 -3.71 -6.82
C GLN A 310 14.53 -3.32 -6.07
N ARG A 311 14.45 -2.41 -5.09
CA ARG A 311 15.58 -2.08 -4.18
C ARG A 311 16.10 -3.32 -3.42
N ARG A 312 15.23 -4.31 -3.16
CA ARG A 312 15.55 -5.58 -2.50
C ARG A 312 16.10 -6.66 -3.44
N GLY A 313 16.23 -6.37 -4.73
CA GLY A 313 16.55 -7.35 -5.79
C GLY A 313 18.03 -7.47 -6.16
N ARG A 314 18.93 -6.66 -5.59
CA ARG A 314 20.38 -6.79 -5.87
C ARG A 314 20.94 -7.99 -5.10
N PRO A 315 21.27 -9.13 -5.72
CA PRO A 315 21.84 -10.25 -5.01
C PRO A 315 23.29 -9.89 -4.67
N GLY A 316 23.62 -9.88 -3.38
CA GLY A 316 25.01 -9.93 -2.95
C GLY A 316 25.65 -11.19 -3.54
N ARG A 317 26.64 -10.99 -4.40
CA ARG A 317 27.57 -12.02 -4.87
C ARG A 317 28.37 -12.49 -3.65
N PHE A 318 27.85 -13.50 -2.95
CA PHE A 318 28.59 -14.28 -1.96
C PHE A 318 28.17 -15.75 -2.13
N GLY A 319 28.65 -16.35 -3.21
CA GLY A 319 28.86 -17.79 -3.27
C GLY A 319 30.31 -18.06 -2.85
N PRO A 320 30.58 -19.12 -2.06
CA PRO A 320 31.94 -19.51 -1.75
C PRO A 320 32.70 -19.89 -3.04
N PRO A 321 34.02 -19.68 -3.14
CA PRO A 321 34.79 -20.19 -4.26
C PRO A 321 34.68 -21.72 -4.25
N GLY A 322 33.97 -22.26 -5.23
CA GLY A 322 33.93 -23.70 -5.45
C GLY A 322 35.32 -24.17 -5.81
N GLY A 323 35.96 -24.88 -4.88
CA GLY A 323 37.11 -25.71 -5.16
C GLY A 323 36.70 -26.80 -6.15
N GLY A 324 37.28 -26.77 -7.34
CA GLY A 324 37.31 -27.89 -8.26
C GLY A 324 38.64 -28.61 -8.11
N ALA A 325 38.59 -29.83 -7.58
CA ALA A 325 39.65 -30.83 -7.71
C ALA A 325 39.20 -31.89 -8.73
N GLY A 326 40.14 -32.29 -9.61
CA GLY A 326 40.04 -33.41 -10.57
C GLY A 326 39.60 -32.97 -11.97
N GLN A 327 40.41 -33.05 -13.02
CA GLN A 327 41.47 -34.02 -13.35
C GLN A 327 42.75 -33.33 -13.82
#